data_AF-A0A7S1C7E0-F1
#
_entry.id   AF-A0A7S1C7E0-F1
#
_cell.length_a   1.000
_cell.length_b   1.000
_cell.length_c   1.000
_cell.angle_alpha   90.00
_cell.angle_beta   90.00
_cell.angle_gamma   90.00
#
_symmetry.space_group_name_H-M   'P 1'
#
loop_
_entity.id
_entity.type
_entity.pdbx_description
1 polymer ?
#
loop_
_entity_poly.entity_id
_entity_poly.type
_entity_poly.pdbx_seq_one_letter_code
_entity_poly.pdbx_strand_id
1 'polypeptide(L)'
;ADATDTLALSDAGDMTGSLVLSGLTSETAYDAYVACQDDAPAPGPNAEDSTHKLSFTTTDVTPPEFEAGTPLVTHIDGSSISLDFDIDEGGHVYVIVLTPDATAPDAGDVFGGTDGVGGAAEAADDAATADPK
;
A
#
# COMPACT_ATOMS: atom_id res chain seq x y z
N ALA A 1 2.29 18.78 11.22
CA ALA A 1 2.97 19.70 10.28
C ALA A 1 1.90 20.47 9.56
N ASP A 2 2.14 21.76 9.40
CA ASP A 2 1.23 22.79 8.89
C ASP A 2 0.78 22.48 7.46
N ALA A 3 -0.53 22.33 7.23
CA ALA A 3 -1.12 22.17 5.91
C ALA A 3 -2.01 23.38 5.62
N THR A 4 -1.37 24.53 5.41
CA THR A 4 -1.98 25.66 4.72
C THR A 4 -1.35 25.78 3.33
N ASP A 5 -1.55 24.74 2.50
CA ASP A 5 -1.27 24.86 1.07
C ASP A 5 -2.47 25.56 0.42
N THR A 6 -2.38 26.88 0.29
CA THR A 6 -3.44 27.70 -0.31
C THR A 6 -3.27 27.64 -1.82
N LEU A 7 -3.93 26.68 -2.46
CA LEU A 7 -3.99 26.58 -3.92
C LEU A 7 -4.78 27.78 -4.48
N ALA A 8 -4.09 28.76 -5.03
CA ALA A 8 -4.71 29.83 -5.80
C ALA A 8 -5.09 29.29 -7.20
N LEU A 9 -6.37 28.99 -7.41
CA LEU A 9 -6.92 28.68 -8.74
C LEU A 9 -6.90 29.97 -9.58
N SER A 10 -6.16 29.96 -10.69
CA SER A 10 -5.81 31.16 -11.48
C SER A 10 -6.27 31.10 -12.94
N ASP A 11 -7.45 30.54 -13.23
CA ASP A 11 -8.07 30.74 -14.54
C ASP A 11 -9.61 30.78 -14.44
N ALA A 12 -10.20 31.88 -14.88
CA ALA A 12 -11.62 32.21 -14.67
C ALA A 12 -12.63 31.38 -15.50
N GLY A 13 -12.19 30.24 -16.05
CA GLY A 13 -13.00 29.36 -16.92
C GLY A 13 -13.25 27.97 -16.34
N ASP A 14 -12.44 27.51 -15.39
CA ASP A 14 -12.56 26.20 -14.78
C ASP A 14 -12.60 26.35 -13.25
N MET A 15 -13.72 25.94 -12.65
CA MET A 15 -13.91 25.96 -11.19
C MET A 15 -13.51 24.62 -10.56
N THR A 16 -12.81 23.75 -11.29
CA THR A 16 -12.29 22.50 -10.74
C THR A 16 -10.90 22.69 -10.14
N GLY A 17 -10.67 22.03 -9.00
CA GLY A 17 -9.40 21.98 -8.31
C GLY A 17 -9.20 20.60 -7.68
N SER A 18 -7.95 20.23 -7.42
CA SER A 18 -7.61 19.01 -6.71
C SER A 18 -6.70 19.36 -5.53
N LEU A 19 -7.01 18.79 -4.37
CA LEU A 19 -6.22 18.90 -3.17
C LEU A 19 -5.78 17.50 -2.74
N VAL A 20 -4.53 17.38 -2.30
CA VAL A 20 -4.01 16.17 -1.67
C VAL A 20 -3.79 16.44 -0.19
N LEU A 21 -4.47 15.69 0.66
CA LEU A 21 -4.26 15.70 2.11
C LEU A 21 -3.36 14.52 2.48
N SER A 22 -2.13 14.81 2.90
CA SER A 22 -1.13 13.81 3.29
C SER A 22 -0.93 13.75 4.81
N GLY A 23 -0.30 12.68 5.30
CA GLY A 23 0.07 12.55 6.72
C GLY A 23 -1.05 12.00 7.60
N LEU A 24 -2.07 11.37 7.00
CA LEU A 24 -3.07 10.58 7.71
C LEU A 24 -2.47 9.22 8.11
N THR A 25 -3.00 8.62 9.17
CA THR A 25 -2.59 7.28 9.61
C THR A 25 -3.22 6.22 8.71
N SER A 26 -2.49 5.15 8.40
CA SER A 26 -2.98 3.97 7.68
C SER A 26 -4.19 3.32 8.38
N GLU A 27 -5.03 2.62 7.62
CA GLU A 27 -6.17 1.83 8.12
C GLU A 27 -7.07 2.55 9.13
N THR A 28 -7.18 3.88 9.01
CA THR A 28 -7.87 4.73 9.98
C THR A 28 -9.07 5.40 9.33
N ALA A 29 -10.22 5.29 9.97
CA ALA A 29 -11.43 5.98 9.55
C ALA A 29 -11.37 7.47 9.89
N TYR A 30 -11.67 8.33 8.92
CA TYR A 30 -11.71 9.78 9.07
C TYR A 30 -13.01 10.37 8.50
N ASP A 31 -13.39 11.53 9.05
CA ASP A 31 -14.35 12.44 8.45
C ASP A 31 -13.62 13.72 8.05
N ALA A 32 -13.66 14.10 6.77
CA ALA A 32 -13.26 15.42 6.31
C ALA A 32 -14.49 16.32 6.19
N TYR A 33 -14.34 17.61 6.52
CA TYR A 33 -15.38 18.62 6.37
C TYR A 33 -14.88 19.70 5.43
N VAL A 34 -15.67 20.01 4.40
CA VAL A 34 -15.34 21.03 3.40
C VAL A 34 -16.42 22.09 3.36
N ALA A 35 -16.02 23.33 3.08
CA ALA A 35 -16.88 24.48 2.81
C ALA A 35 -16.18 25.37 1.78
N CYS A 36 -16.92 26.18 1.04
CA CYS A 36 -16.36 27.13 0.08
C CYS A 36 -16.57 28.58 0.54
N GLN A 37 -15.72 29.47 0.02
CA GLN A 37 -15.81 30.92 0.21
C GLN A 37 -15.43 31.57 -1.12
N ASP A 38 -16.10 32.66 -1.50
CA ASP A 38 -15.70 33.46 -2.66
C ASP A 38 -14.54 34.41 -2.31
N ASP A 39 -14.06 35.20 -3.28
CA ASP A 39 -12.99 36.20 -3.10
C ASP A 39 -13.53 37.65 -3.05
N ALA A 40 -14.78 37.85 -2.63
CA ALA A 40 -15.44 39.16 -2.70
C ALA A 40 -14.73 40.25 -1.88
N PRO A 41 -14.60 41.49 -2.41
CA PRO A 41 -14.03 42.62 -1.67
C PRO A 41 -15.00 43.15 -0.59
N ALA A 42 -14.56 44.16 0.18
CA ALA A 42 -15.24 44.71 1.37
C ALA A 42 -16.79 44.72 1.29
N PRO A 43 -17.50 44.24 2.33
CA PRO A 43 -17.04 44.07 3.71
C PRO A 43 -16.20 42.80 3.99
N GLY A 44 -16.06 41.89 3.03
CA GLY A 44 -15.22 40.70 3.12
C GLY A 44 -15.77 39.57 2.24
N PRO A 45 -15.03 38.46 2.09
CA PRO A 45 -15.46 37.37 1.24
C PRO A 45 -16.62 36.58 1.88
N ASN A 46 -17.56 36.12 1.05
CA ASN A 46 -18.79 35.45 1.46
C ASN A 46 -18.58 33.94 1.55
N ALA A 47 -18.65 33.38 2.76
CA ALA A 47 -18.47 31.96 3.04
C ALA A 47 -19.81 31.21 3.03
N GLU A 48 -19.80 29.95 2.63
CA GLU A 48 -20.93 29.04 2.81
C GLU A 48 -21.17 28.78 4.31
N ASP A 49 -22.43 28.84 4.76
CA ASP A 49 -22.79 28.57 6.16
C ASP A 49 -22.79 27.07 6.51
N SER A 50 -22.92 26.20 5.50
CA SER A 50 -22.93 24.74 5.64
C SER A 50 -21.56 24.11 5.38
N THR A 51 -21.31 22.98 6.04
CA THR A 51 -20.20 22.08 5.72
C THR A 51 -20.71 20.80 5.07
N HIS A 52 -19.89 20.23 4.21
CA HIS A 52 -20.13 18.91 3.60
C HIS A 52 -19.17 17.90 4.23
N LYS A 53 -19.71 16.78 4.71
CA LYS A 53 -18.93 15.71 5.34
C LYS A 53 -18.57 14.63 4.32
N LEU A 54 -17.30 14.26 4.28
CA LEU A 54 -16.76 13.20 3.45
C LEU A 54 -16.15 12.14 4.38
N SER A 55 -16.73 10.94 4.39
CA SER A 55 -16.25 9.83 5.22
C SER A 55 -15.42 8.86 4.36
N PHE A 56 -14.26 8.47 4.87
CA PHE A 56 -13.37 7.53 4.20
C PHE A 56 -12.50 6.79 5.22
N THR A 57 -11.92 5.67 4.79
CA THR A 57 -10.89 4.95 5.53
C THR A 57 -9.64 4.94 4.68
N THR A 58 -8.49 5.25 5.26
CA THR A 58 -7.20 5.12 4.57
C THR A 58 -6.92 3.65 4.27
N THR A 59 -6.23 3.39 3.16
CA THR A 59 -5.81 2.04 2.79
C THR A 59 -4.64 1.59 3.64
N ASP A 60 -4.44 0.28 3.71
CA ASP A 60 -3.23 -0.31 4.26
C ASP A 60 -1.99 0.08 3.45
N VAL A 61 -0.86 0.24 4.14
CA VAL A 61 0.46 0.57 3.60
C VAL A 61 1.59 -0.21 4.30
N THR A 62 1.28 -1.05 5.29
CA THR A 62 2.26 -2.00 5.83
C THR A 62 2.36 -3.21 4.89
N PRO A 63 3.55 -3.79 4.73
CA PRO A 63 3.71 -5.10 4.09
C PRO A 63 3.64 -6.22 5.13
N PRO A 64 3.31 -7.46 4.72
CA PRO A 64 3.29 -8.58 5.65
C PRO A 64 4.70 -8.94 6.10
N GLU A 65 4.83 -9.25 7.38
CA GLU A 65 6.02 -9.81 7.97
C GLU A 65 5.80 -11.27 8.35
N PHE A 66 6.86 -12.08 8.23
CA PHE A 66 6.80 -13.46 8.71
C PHE A 66 6.80 -13.51 10.23
N GLU A 67 5.89 -14.29 10.79
CA GLU A 67 5.81 -14.52 12.22
C GLU A 67 6.96 -15.38 12.73
N ALA A 68 7.33 -15.17 13.99
CA ALA A 68 8.51 -15.80 14.59
C ALA A 68 8.44 -17.33 14.52
N GLY A 69 9.47 -17.94 13.91
CA GLY A 69 9.54 -19.40 13.71
C GLY A 69 9.14 -19.85 12.31
N THR A 70 8.69 -18.92 11.46
CA THR A 70 8.45 -19.13 10.03
C THR A 70 9.22 -18.08 9.19
N PRO A 71 9.44 -18.29 7.88
CA PRO A 71 9.13 -19.50 7.10
C PRO A 71 10.04 -20.67 7.49
N LEU A 72 9.52 -21.90 7.42
CA LEU A 72 10.23 -23.12 7.85
C LEU A 72 9.99 -24.27 6.87
N VAL A 73 11.07 -24.95 6.45
CA VAL A 73 10.96 -26.23 5.74
C VAL A 73 10.60 -27.32 6.73
N THR A 74 9.43 -27.95 6.54
CA THR A 74 8.89 -28.96 7.46
C THR A 74 9.01 -30.39 6.94
N HIS A 75 9.13 -30.57 5.63
CA HIS A 75 9.34 -31.88 5.01
C HIS A 75 10.29 -31.79 3.82
N ILE A 76 11.09 -32.84 3.63
CA ILE A 76 11.97 -32.99 2.47
C ILE A 76 11.79 -34.42 1.95
N ASP A 77 11.36 -34.53 0.70
CA ASP A 77 11.28 -35.76 -0.07
C ASP A 77 12.36 -35.79 -1.16
N GLY A 78 12.38 -36.87 -1.96
CA GLY A 78 13.38 -37.03 -3.02
C GLY A 78 13.36 -35.95 -4.11
N SER A 79 12.26 -35.19 -4.25
CA SER A 79 12.12 -34.14 -5.26
C SER A 79 11.17 -33.00 -4.85
N SER A 80 10.85 -32.86 -3.56
CA SER A 80 9.94 -31.83 -3.07
C SER A 80 10.29 -31.42 -1.66
N ILE A 81 9.90 -30.20 -1.31
CA ILE A 81 9.89 -29.72 0.06
C ILE A 81 8.46 -29.31 0.41
N SER A 82 8.16 -29.32 1.71
CA SER A 82 7.00 -28.62 2.26
C SER A 82 7.49 -27.43 3.09
N LEU A 83 6.82 -26.29 2.95
CA LEU A 83 7.08 -25.06 3.69
C LEU A 83 5.86 -24.74 4.56
N ASP A 84 6.10 -24.47 5.83
CA ASP A 84 5.12 -23.81 6.70
C ASP A 84 5.47 -22.32 6.76
N PHE A 85 4.46 -21.48 6.64
CA PHE A 85 4.58 -20.03 6.73
C PHE A 85 3.42 -19.47 7.54
N ASP A 86 3.69 -18.37 8.22
CA ASP A 86 2.71 -17.58 8.95
C ASP A 86 3.09 -16.11 8.78
N ILE A 87 2.11 -15.27 8.45
CA ILE A 87 2.32 -13.84 8.20
C ILE A 87 1.30 -13.03 9.00
N ASP A 88 1.70 -11.84 9.46
CA ASP A 88 0.96 -11.03 10.42
C ASP A 88 -0.21 -10.22 9.83
N GLU A 89 -0.34 -10.20 8.50
CA GLU A 89 -1.47 -9.64 7.76
C GLU A 89 -1.77 -10.47 6.49
N GLY A 90 -2.96 -10.28 5.90
CA GLY A 90 -3.35 -11.01 4.70
C GLY A 90 -2.45 -10.70 3.51
N GLY A 91 -1.97 -11.72 2.81
CA GLY A 91 -1.02 -11.53 1.72
C GLY A 91 -0.72 -12.78 0.92
N HIS A 92 0.36 -12.72 0.14
CA HIS A 92 0.90 -13.84 -0.61
C HIS A 92 2.32 -14.14 -0.14
N VAL A 93 2.61 -15.42 0.08
CA VAL A 93 3.97 -15.92 0.27
C VAL A 93 4.44 -16.54 -1.03
N TYR A 94 5.57 -16.05 -1.54
CA TYR A 94 6.21 -16.53 -2.76
C TYR A 94 7.47 -17.32 -2.40
N VAL A 95 7.74 -18.39 -3.13
CA VAL A 95 8.97 -19.16 -2.99
C VAL A 95 9.56 -19.45 -4.37
N ILE A 96 10.88 -19.37 -4.45
CA ILE A 96 11.65 -19.88 -5.58
C ILE A 96 12.74 -20.82 -5.07
N VAL A 97 13.12 -21.80 -5.90
CA VAL A 97 14.20 -22.74 -5.61
C VAL A 97 15.30 -22.53 -6.64
N LEU A 98 16.54 -22.40 -6.18
CA LEU A 98 17.74 -22.26 -7.00
C LEU A 98 18.78 -23.33 -6.61
N THR A 99 19.70 -23.63 -7.52
CA THR A 99 20.85 -24.48 -7.20
C THR A 99 21.78 -23.81 -6.18
N PRO A 100 22.57 -24.60 -5.41
CA PRO A 100 23.62 -24.04 -4.59
C PRO A 100 24.54 -23.08 -5.38
N ASP A 101 24.99 -22.03 -4.72
CA ASP A 101 25.90 -21.00 -5.28
C ASP A 101 25.33 -20.17 -6.46
N ALA A 102 24.03 -20.26 -6.74
CA ALA A 102 23.36 -19.33 -7.65
C ALA A 102 23.47 -17.88 -7.14
N THR A 103 23.36 -16.91 -8.05
CA THR A 103 23.29 -15.49 -7.66
C THR A 103 22.06 -15.30 -6.78
N ALA A 104 22.24 -14.65 -5.63
CA ALA A 104 21.16 -14.44 -4.68
C ALA A 104 20.05 -13.59 -5.34
N PRO A 105 18.79 -14.04 -5.29
CA PRO A 105 17.65 -13.29 -5.81
C PRO A 105 17.35 -12.08 -4.94
N ASP A 106 16.76 -11.04 -5.52
CA ASP A 106 16.05 -10.02 -4.76
C ASP A 106 14.56 -10.36 -4.60
N ALA A 107 13.78 -9.54 -3.88
CA ALA A 107 12.36 -9.79 -3.68
C ALA A 107 11.56 -9.76 -5.00
N GLY A 108 11.96 -8.91 -5.95
CA GLY A 108 11.34 -8.85 -7.27
C GLY A 108 11.54 -10.14 -8.06
N ASP A 109 12.72 -10.74 -7.95
CA ASP A 109 12.99 -12.06 -8.54
C ASP A 109 12.08 -13.14 -7.94
N VAL A 110 11.93 -13.16 -6.61
CA VAL A 110 11.06 -14.13 -5.92
C VAL A 110 9.60 -13.97 -6.35
N PHE A 111 9.09 -12.73 -6.41
CA PHE A 111 7.72 -12.46 -6.87
C PHE A 111 7.52 -12.79 -8.35
N GLY A 112 8.57 -12.62 -9.16
CA GLY A 112 8.56 -12.90 -10.60
C GLY A 112 8.79 -14.37 -10.96
N GLY A 113 9.18 -15.21 -10.00
CA GLY A 113 9.60 -16.59 -10.27
C GLY A 113 10.92 -16.69 -11.05
N THR A 114 11.78 -15.67 -10.94
CA THR A 114 13.08 -15.59 -11.62
C THR A 114 14.26 -15.87 -10.68
N ASP A 115 15.42 -16.19 -11.25
CA ASP A 115 16.69 -16.25 -10.52
C ASP A 115 17.30 -14.85 -10.33
N GLY A 116 18.37 -14.75 -9.55
CA GLY A 116 19.06 -13.47 -9.29
C GLY A 116 19.80 -12.85 -10.49
N VAL A 117 19.61 -13.36 -11.71
CA VAL A 117 20.13 -12.77 -12.95
C VAL A 117 19.03 -12.62 -14.03
N GLY A 118 17.76 -12.80 -13.67
CA GLY A 118 16.60 -12.65 -14.55
C GLY A 118 16.27 -13.86 -15.43
N GLY A 119 16.91 -15.01 -15.19
CA GLY A 119 16.49 -16.31 -15.72
C GLY A 119 15.31 -16.88 -14.94
N ALA A 120 14.73 -18.01 -15.37
CA ALA A 120 13.69 -18.69 -14.59
C ALA A 120 14.32 -19.44 -13.41
N ALA A 121 13.65 -19.47 -12.26
CA ALA A 121 14.03 -20.33 -11.14
C ALA A 121 13.85 -21.82 -11.49
N GLU A 122 14.50 -22.72 -10.75
CA GLU A 122 14.35 -24.18 -10.93
C GLU A 122 12.92 -24.64 -10.59
N ALA A 123 12.33 -24.00 -9.59
CA ALA A 123 10.91 -24.08 -9.28
C ALA A 123 10.44 -22.77 -8.65
N ALA A 124 9.17 -22.44 -8.83
CA ALA A 124 8.50 -21.32 -8.18
C ALA A 124 7.08 -21.74 -7.80
N ASP A 125 6.59 -21.27 -6.66
CA ASP A 125 5.23 -21.46 -6.21
C ASP A 125 4.79 -20.27 -5.34
N ASP A 126 3.48 -20.11 -5.16
CA ASP A 126 2.92 -19.08 -4.27
C ASP A 126 1.67 -19.57 -3.55
N ALA A 127 1.42 -18.98 -2.39
CA ALA A 127 0.23 -19.26 -1.60
C ALA A 127 -0.32 -17.98 -0.98
N ALA A 128 -1.63 -17.79 -1.13
CA ALA A 128 -2.36 -16.70 -0.49
C ALA A 128 -2.77 -17.09 0.95
N THR A 129 -2.60 -16.16 1.89
CA THR A 129 -3.30 -16.19 3.17
C THR A 129 -4.53 -15.28 3.09
N ALA A 130 -5.62 -15.69 3.73
CA ALA A 130 -6.75 -14.79 3.92
C ALA A 130 -6.40 -13.79 5.02
N ASP A 131 -6.77 -12.53 4.82
CA ASP A 131 -6.75 -11.53 5.89
C ASP A 131 -7.82 -11.91 6.95
N PRO A 132 -7.44 -12.17 8.21
CA PRO A 132 -8.41 -12.44 9.27
C PRO A 132 -9.06 -11.16 9.85
N LYS A 133 -8.72 -9.94 9.38
CA LYS A 133 -9.35 -8.69 9.86
C LYS A 133 -10.82 -8.54 9.48
#